data_AF-A0A657AS55-F1
#
_entry.id   AF-A0A657AS55-F1
#
_cell.length_a   1.000
_cell.length_b   1.000
_cell.length_c   1.000
_cell.angle_alpha   90.00
_cell.angle_beta   90.00
_cell.angle_gamma   90.00
#
_symmetry.space_group_name_H-M   'P 1'
#
loop_
_entity.id
_entity.type
_entity.pdbx_description
1 polymer ?
#
loop_
_entity_poly.entity_id
_entity_poly.type
_entity_poly.pdbx_seq_one_letter_code
_entity_poly.pdbx_strand_id
1 'polypeptide(L)'
;SQENKAEKFQSFCQILVDYVSVGHFEVYEQLVAEAAEYDDGGLELAKKILPRIEMSTEQSLAFNDRFDDIHKVDDGIEGLIKELDSLGKTLEERFELEDTLIEALHAVHADTTA
;
A
#
# COMPACT_ATOMS: atom_id res chain seq x y z
N SER A 1 -27.49 -1.99 9.96
CA SER A 1 -27.19 -1.70 11.38
C SER A 1 -25.86 -0.97 11.46
N GLN A 2 -25.65 -0.12 12.47
CA GLN A 2 -24.33 0.47 12.79
C GLN A 2 -23.27 -0.64 13.00
N GLU A 3 -23.68 -1.75 13.59
CA GLU A 3 -22.86 -2.96 13.85
C GLU A 3 -22.25 -3.54 12.57
N ASN A 4 -23.06 -3.68 11.51
CA ASN A 4 -22.60 -4.17 10.21
C ASN A 4 -21.59 -3.21 9.53
N LYS A 5 -21.65 -1.90 9.82
CA LYS A 5 -20.66 -0.95 9.30
C LYS A 5 -19.32 -1.11 10.02
N ALA A 6 -19.34 -1.23 11.34
CA ALA A 6 -18.13 -1.44 12.15
C ALA A 6 -17.39 -2.73 11.75
N GLU A 7 -18.12 -3.84 11.57
CA GLU A 7 -17.53 -5.11 11.09
C GLU A 7 -16.86 -4.98 9.72
N LYS A 8 -17.48 -4.25 8.79
CA LYS A 8 -16.91 -4.00 7.46
C LYS A 8 -15.64 -3.16 7.52
N PHE A 9 -15.62 -2.14 8.37
CA PHE A 9 -14.42 -1.33 8.56
C PHE A 9 -13.29 -2.12 9.22
N GLN A 10 -13.59 -2.95 10.20
CA GLN A 10 -12.59 -3.84 10.81
C GLN A 10 -12.00 -4.80 9.76
N SER A 11 -12.85 -5.43 8.95
CA SER A 11 -12.40 -6.29 7.86
C SER A 11 -11.56 -5.54 6.83
N PHE A 12 -11.93 -4.29 6.50
CA PHE A 12 -11.16 -3.46 5.59
C PHE A 12 -9.78 -3.12 6.16
N CYS A 13 -9.69 -2.74 7.43
CA CYS A 13 -8.42 -2.43 8.09
C CYS A 13 -7.48 -3.64 8.14
N GLN A 14 -8.00 -4.84 8.41
CA GLN A 14 -7.22 -6.07 8.34
C GLN A 14 -6.63 -6.30 6.95
N ILE A 15 -7.46 -6.18 5.90
CA ILE A 15 -7.02 -6.33 4.50
C ILE A 15 -5.97 -5.27 4.14
N LEU A 16 -6.16 -4.02 4.57
CA LEU A 16 -5.23 -2.93 4.33
C LEU A 16 -3.86 -3.21 4.93
N VAL A 17 -3.81 -3.59 6.22
CA VAL A 17 -2.56 -3.90 6.93
C VAL A 17 -1.87 -5.10 6.29
N ASP A 18 -2.61 -6.15 5.96
CA ASP A 18 -2.05 -7.33 5.28
C ASP A 18 -1.47 -6.94 3.92
N TYR A 19 -2.19 -6.16 3.13
CA TYR A 19 -1.75 -5.70 1.80
C TYR A 19 -0.47 -4.85 1.85
N VAL A 20 -0.40 -3.85 2.74
CA VAL A 20 0.83 -3.04 2.85
C VAL A 20 2.01 -3.86 3.38
N SER A 21 1.75 -4.83 4.27
CA SER A 21 2.77 -5.71 4.85
C SER A 21 3.36 -6.66 3.79
N VAL A 22 2.52 -7.29 2.97
CA VAL A 22 2.97 -8.18 1.88
C VAL A 22 3.86 -7.43 0.89
N GLY A 23 3.56 -6.16 0.61
CA GLY A 23 4.42 -5.30 -0.21
C GLY A 23 5.85 -5.24 0.33
N HIS A 24 6.01 -4.81 1.58
CA HIS A 24 7.33 -4.58 2.19
C HIS A 24 8.13 -5.84 2.51
N PHE A 25 7.46 -6.92 2.91
CA PHE A 25 8.13 -8.12 3.40
C PHE A 25 8.31 -9.22 2.35
N GLU A 26 7.70 -9.09 1.18
CA GLU A 26 7.76 -10.13 0.15
C GLU A 26 7.95 -9.52 -1.25
N VAL A 27 6.99 -8.69 -1.70
CA VAL A 27 6.93 -8.26 -3.10
C VAL A 27 8.10 -7.34 -3.49
N TYR A 28 8.35 -6.27 -2.73
CA TYR A 28 9.37 -5.30 -3.10
C TYR A 28 10.79 -5.85 -2.96
N GLU A 29 11.03 -6.74 -2.00
CA GLU A 29 12.33 -7.42 -1.87
C GLU A 29 12.60 -8.30 -3.09
N GLN A 30 11.61 -9.07 -3.54
CA GLN A 30 11.72 -9.89 -4.74
C GLN A 30 12.00 -9.03 -5.99
N LEU A 31 11.23 -7.96 -6.20
CA LEU A 31 11.41 -7.08 -7.37
C LEU A 31 12.79 -6.40 -7.38
N VAL A 32 13.30 -5.98 -6.22
CA VAL A 32 14.64 -5.38 -6.11
C VAL A 32 15.74 -6.42 -6.35
N ALA A 33 15.57 -7.64 -5.84
CA ALA A 33 16.50 -8.73 -6.06
C ALA A 33 16.59 -9.11 -7.55
N GLU A 34 15.44 -9.20 -8.22
CA GLU A 34 15.38 -9.41 -9.67
C GLU A 34 16.13 -8.30 -10.41
N ALA A 35 15.81 -7.02 -10.16
CA ALA A 35 16.47 -5.91 -10.84
C ALA A 35 18.00 -5.81 -10.60
N ALA A 36 18.46 -6.23 -9.42
CA ALA A 36 19.89 -6.26 -9.10
C ALA A 36 20.66 -7.31 -9.92
N GLU A 37 20.00 -8.36 -10.40
CA GLU A 37 20.63 -9.40 -11.24
C GLU A 37 20.92 -8.91 -12.66
N TYR A 38 20.16 -7.92 -13.17
CA TYR A 38 20.22 -7.52 -14.58
C TYR A 38 20.88 -6.15 -14.85
N ASP A 39 21.16 -5.33 -13.82
CA ASP A 39 21.90 -4.05 -13.88
C ASP A 39 21.38 -3.07 -14.98
N ASP A 40 20.06 -3.01 -15.14
CA ASP A 40 19.37 -2.29 -16.23
C ASP A 40 18.89 -0.88 -15.85
N GLY A 41 19.19 -0.42 -14.63
CA GLY A 41 18.71 0.85 -14.08
C GLY A 41 17.43 0.74 -13.24
N GLY A 42 16.82 -0.44 -13.12
CA GLY A 42 15.66 -0.71 -12.27
C GLY A 42 15.91 -0.38 -10.79
N LEU A 43 17.14 -0.61 -10.30
CA LEU A 43 17.52 -0.28 -8.91
C LEU A 43 17.44 1.23 -8.60
N GLU A 44 17.77 2.09 -9.56
CA GLU A 44 17.69 3.54 -9.38
C GLU A 44 16.25 4.05 -9.38
N LEU A 45 15.35 3.36 -10.09
CA LEU A 45 13.92 3.64 -10.02
C LEU A 45 13.34 3.18 -8.69
N ALA A 46 13.67 1.97 -8.24
CA ALA A 46 13.25 1.44 -6.94
C ALA A 46 13.63 2.39 -5.79
N LYS A 47 14.86 2.93 -5.80
CA LYS A 47 15.32 3.93 -4.81
C LYS A 47 14.48 5.21 -4.76
N LYS A 48 13.79 5.56 -5.84
CA LYS A 48 12.91 6.74 -5.91
C LYS A 48 11.47 6.42 -5.53
N ILE A 49 10.99 5.23 -5.87
CA ILE A 49 9.60 4.80 -5.68
C ILE A 49 9.37 4.29 -4.26
N LEU A 50 10.25 3.42 -3.75
CA LEU A 50 10.07 2.77 -2.45
C LEU A 50 9.86 3.75 -1.28
N PRO A 51 10.58 4.89 -1.18
CA PRO A 51 10.30 5.88 -0.12
C PRO A 51 8.89 6.49 -0.20
N ARG A 52 8.33 6.66 -1.40
CA ARG A 52 6.96 7.17 -1.57
C ARG A 52 5.93 6.12 -1.17
N ILE A 53 6.21 4.85 -1.47
CA ILE A 53 5.39 3.72 -1.00
C ILE A 53 5.45 3.63 0.54
N GLU A 54 6.62 3.81 1.15
CA GLU A 54 6.78 3.83 2.61
C GLU A 54 5.91 4.92 3.25
N MET A 55 5.91 6.14 2.70
CA MET A 55 5.01 7.21 3.16
C MET A 55 3.53 6.80 3.07
N SER A 56 3.10 6.15 1.99
CA SER A 56 1.71 5.67 1.85
C SER A 56 1.38 4.57 2.86
N THR A 57 2.36 3.74 3.24
CA THR A 57 2.21 2.73 4.29
C THR A 57 2.04 3.39 5.66
N GLU A 58 2.82 4.41 6.00
CA GLU A 58 2.66 5.16 7.24
C GLU A 58 1.26 5.78 7.34
N GLN A 59 0.76 6.38 6.24
CA GLN A 59 -0.60 6.92 6.18
C GLN A 59 -1.68 5.84 6.35
N SER A 60 -1.45 4.66 5.79
CA SER A 60 -2.36 3.51 5.92
C SER A 60 -2.40 2.96 7.35
N LEU A 61 -1.26 2.89 8.03
CA LEU A 61 -1.17 2.50 9.44
C LEU A 61 -1.80 3.56 10.35
N ALA A 62 -1.58 4.85 10.09
CA ALA A 62 -2.21 5.93 10.84
C ALA A 62 -3.75 5.89 10.73
N PHE A 63 -4.29 5.54 9.56
CA PHE A 63 -5.72 5.30 9.39
C PHE A 63 -6.21 4.12 10.26
N ASN A 64 -5.48 3.00 10.25
CA ASN A 64 -5.80 1.83 11.06
C ASN A 64 -5.81 2.16 12.57
N ASP A 65 -4.79 2.86 13.06
CA ASP A 65 -4.70 3.28 14.46
C ASP A 65 -5.86 4.20 14.84
N ARG A 66 -6.28 5.08 13.92
CA ARG A 66 -7.44 5.96 14.14
C ARG A 66 -8.74 5.16 14.25
N PHE A 67 -8.92 4.09 13.48
CA PHE A 67 -10.08 3.21 13.59
C PHE A 67 -10.17 2.55 14.97
N ASP A 68 -9.05 2.03 15.48
CA ASP A 68 -8.97 1.45 16.83
C ASP A 68 -9.31 2.47 17.92
N ASP A 69 -8.98 3.74 17.70
CA ASP A 69 -9.31 4.83 18.61
C ASP A 69 -10.74 5.36 18.46
N ILE A 70 -11.39 5.28 17.30
CA ILE A 70 -12.78 5.73 17.10
C ILE A 70 -13.78 4.99 17.98
N HIS A 71 -13.48 3.76 18.40
CA HIS A 71 -14.24 3.07 19.45
C HIS A 71 -14.20 3.79 20.82
N LYS A 72 -13.35 4.81 20.98
CA LYS A 72 -13.09 5.59 22.20
C LYS A 72 -13.42 7.09 22.07
N VAL A 73 -13.78 7.59 20.87
CA VAL A 73 -14.02 9.02 20.62
C VAL A 73 -15.46 9.31 20.15
N ASP A 74 -15.98 10.48 20.50
CA ASP A 74 -17.38 10.90 20.34
C ASP A 74 -17.73 11.39 18.90
N ASP A 75 -16.75 11.48 18.00
CA ASP A 75 -16.93 11.89 16.58
C ASP A 75 -17.43 10.75 15.67
N GLY A 76 -17.39 9.51 16.16
CA GLY A 76 -18.04 8.35 15.58
C GLY A 76 -17.64 8.01 14.14
N ILE A 77 -18.50 7.27 13.45
CA ILE A 77 -18.22 6.74 12.09
C ILE A 77 -18.12 7.84 11.03
N GLU A 78 -18.67 9.03 11.25
CA GLU A 78 -18.67 10.12 10.25
C GLU A 78 -17.28 10.74 10.05
N GLY A 79 -16.46 10.83 11.10
CA GLY A 79 -15.06 11.26 10.98
C GLY A 79 -14.25 10.29 10.11
N LEU A 80 -14.50 8.99 10.28
CA LEU A 80 -13.83 7.91 9.52
C LEU A 80 -14.10 7.99 8.02
N ILE A 81 -15.29 8.44 7.60
CA ILE A 81 -15.64 8.56 6.18
C ILE A 81 -14.74 9.58 5.47
N LYS A 82 -14.37 10.68 6.15
CA LYS A 82 -13.45 11.68 5.57
C LYS A 82 -12.03 11.14 5.47
N GLU A 83 -11.59 10.42 6.50
CA GLU A 83 -10.27 9.76 6.50
C GLU A 83 -10.21 8.68 5.39
N LEU A 84 -11.31 7.97 5.14
CA LEU A 84 -11.41 6.99 4.06
C LEU A 84 -11.24 7.62 2.67
N ASP A 85 -11.76 8.82 2.44
CA ASP A 85 -11.55 9.56 1.19
C ASP A 85 -10.07 9.92 0.99
N SER A 86 -9.38 10.32 2.06
CA SER A 86 -7.94 10.60 2.03
C SER A 86 -7.12 9.33 1.80
N LEU A 87 -7.49 8.23 2.47
CA LEU A 87 -6.85 6.93 2.29
C LEU A 87 -7.05 6.42 0.86
N GLY A 88 -8.24 6.58 0.28
CA GLY A 88 -8.52 6.17 -1.11
C GLY A 88 -7.58 6.82 -2.12
N LYS A 89 -7.34 8.13 -1.99
CA LYS A 89 -6.38 8.86 -2.85
C LYS A 89 -4.94 8.41 -2.62
N THR A 90 -4.59 8.17 -1.35
CA THR A 90 -3.27 7.65 -0.98
C THR A 90 -3.01 6.28 -1.62
N LEU A 91 -4.02 5.41 -1.61
CA LEU A 91 -3.95 4.09 -2.24
C LEU A 91 -3.92 4.17 -3.77
N GLU A 92 -4.67 5.08 -4.38
CA GLU A 92 -4.62 5.33 -5.82
C GLU A 92 -3.20 5.72 -6.26
N GLU A 93 -2.58 6.70 -5.59
CA GLU A 93 -1.18 7.07 -5.84
C GLU A 93 -0.21 5.91 -5.58
N ARG A 94 -0.48 5.10 -4.55
CA ARG A 94 0.32 3.90 -4.26
C ARG A 94 0.23 2.86 -5.38
N PHE A 95 -0.96 2.62 -5.93
CA PHE A 95 -1.14 1.67 -7.03
C PHE A 95 -0.37 2.11 -8.27
N GLU A 96 -0.41 3.40 -8.64
CA GLU A 96 0.38 3.91 -9.76
C GLU A 96 1.89 3.72 -9.57
N LEU A 97 2.37 3.89 -8.33
CA LEU A 97 3.76 3.66 -7.97
C LEU A 97 4.14 2.17 -8.05
N GLU A 98 3.26 1.30 -7.57
CA GLU A 98 3.44 -0.16 -7.64
C GLU A 98 3.42 -0.65 -9.08
N ASP A 99 2.50 -0.16 -9.92
CA ASP A 99 2.44 -0.48 -11.34
C ASP A 99 3.73 -0.04 -12.04
N THR A 100 4.22 1.17 -11.76
CA THR A 100 5.50 1.65 -12.30
C THR A 100 6.67 0.77 -11.86
N LEU A 101 6.67 0.32 -10.59
CA LEU A 101 7.71 -0.56 -10.06
C LEU A 101 7.65 -1.95 -10.72
N ILE A 102 6.47 -2.53 -10.84
CA ILE A 102 6.26 -3.83 -11.49
C ILE A 102 6.64 -3.74 -12.96
N GLU A 103 6.15 -2.75 -13.70
CA GLU A 103 6.48 -2.59 -15.12
C GLU A 103 7.98 -2.44 -15.34
N ALA A 104 8.64 -1.57 -14.57
CA ALA A 104 10.06 -1.32 -14.78
C ALA A 104 10.95 -2.51 -14.39
N LEU A 105 10.58 -3.25 -13.34
CA LEU A 105 11.38 -4.35 -12.82
C LEU A 105 10.97 -5.72 -13.39
N HIS A 106 9.82 -5.82 -14.07
CA HIS A 106 9.31 -7.05 -14.67
C HIS A 106 9.27 -7.01 -16.22
N ALA A 107 9.04 -5.86 -16.85
CA ALA A 107 8.97 -5.76 -18.32
C ALA A 107 10.32 -5.95 -19.01
N VAL A 108 11.44 -5.72 -18.32
CA VAL A 108 12.77 -6.05 -18.85
C VAL A 108 12.96 -7.57 -18.99
N HIS A 109 12.16 -8.38 -18.29
CA HIS A 109 12.35 -9.84 -18.22
C HIS A 109 11.26 -10.67 -18.89
N ALA A 110 10.07 -10.11 -19.18
CA ALA A 110 9.00 -10.83 -19.90
C ALA A 110 9.42 -11.24 -21.34
N ASP A 111 10.38 -10.54 -21.95
CA ASP A 111 10.89 -10.85 -23.30
C ASP A 111 12.04 -11.89 -23.31
N THR A 112 12.46 -12.40 -22.14
CA THR A 112 13.49 -13.47 -22.05
C THR A 112 12.89 -14.88 -22.02
N THR A 113 11.57 -15.00 -21.94
CA THR A 113 10.83 -16.27 -22.07
C THR A 113 9.91 -16.27 -23.30
N ALA A 114 10.46 -16.14 -24.50
CA ALA A 114 9.84 -16.61 -25.76
C ALA A 114 10.89 -16.83 -26.87
#